data_AF-A0A2I2MFX4-F1
#
_entry.id   AF-A0A2I2MFX4-F1
#
_cell.length_a   1.000
_cell.length_b   1.000
_cell.length_c   1.000
_cell.angle_alpha   90.00
_cell.angle_beta   90.00
_cell.angle_gamma   90.00
#
_symmetry.space_group_name_H-M   'P 1'
#
loop_
_entity.id
_entity.type
_entity.pdbx_description
1 polymer ?
#
loop_
_entity_poly.entity_id
_entity_poly.type
_entity_poly.pdbx_seq_one_letter_code
_entity_poly.pdbx_strand_id
1 'polypeptide(L)'
;MITLESKLLLLEHIFGTLGATRAEFNVDDLNRRSRRAISGLGATEEGHLRKHARRRDGSRRTTVVFSVTDDEWPAVRANIETKILERWNAGNKGGCSRSVFNGRLRRIPNLSQSQAP
;
A
#
# COMPACT_ATOMS: atom_id res chain seq x y z
N MET A 1 9.83 3.04 6.04
CA MET A 1 8.89 1.98 5.59
C MET A 1 7.55 2.66 5.38
N ILE A 2 6.99 2.60 4.17
CA ILE A 2 5.66 3.19 3.88
C ILE A 2 4.54 2.33 4.49
N THR A 3 3.39 2.95 4.81
CA THR A 3 2.23 2.29 5.42
C THR A 3 1.43 1.48 4.41
N LEU A 4 0.49 0.64 4.88
CA LEU A 4 -0.37 -0.17 4.01
C LEU A 4 -1.31 0.71 3.17
N GLU A 5 -1.84 1.77 3.77
CA GLU A 5 -2.71 2.74 3.13
C GLU A 5 -2.01 3.46 1.97
N SER A 6 -0.78 3.91 2.19
CA SER A 6 -0.01 4.56 1.13
C SER A 6 0.32 3.58 -0.01
N LYS A 7 0.57 2.30 0.29
CA LYS A 7 0.78 1.29 -0.75
C LYS A 7 -0.48 1.04 -1.56
N LEU A 8 -1.64 0.97 -0.92
CA LEU A 8 -2.93 0.82 -1.60
C LEU A 8 -3.13 1.95 -2.62
N LEU A 9 -2.99 3.19 -2.19
CA LEU A 9 -3.17 4.37 -3.05
C LEU A 9 -2.17 4.39 -4.22
N LEU A 10 -0.91 4.05 -3.97
CA LEU A 10 0.10 3.98 -5.04
C LEU A 10 -0.22 2.90 -6.06
N LEU A 11 -0.63 1.70 -5.62
CA LEU A 11 -0.94 0.60 -6.52
C LEU A 11 -2.25 0.85 -7.27
N GLU A 12 -3.26 1.44 -6.63
CA GLU A 12 -4.50 1.87 -7.30
C GLU A 12 -4.20 2.87 -8.43
N HIS A 13 -3.27 3.80 -8.21
CA HIS A 13 -2.86 4.73 -9.25
C HIS A 13 -2.08 4.02 -10.38
N ILE A 14 -1.15 3.14 -10.03
CA ILE A 14 -0.31 2.41 -11.00
C ILE A 14 -1.16 1.53 -11.94
N PHE A 15 -2.06 0.71 -11.38
CA PHE A 15 -2.88 -0.19 -12.19
C PHE A 15 -4.12 0.51 -12.77
N GLY A 16 -4.77 1.38 -11.99
CA GLY A 16 -6.03 2.00 -12.38
C GLY A 16 -5.88 3.25 -13.24
N THR A 17 -4.90 4.11 -12.95
CA THR A 17 -4.70 5.36 -13.72
C THR A 17 -3.65 5.20 -14.82
N LEU A 18 -2.50 4.59 -14.49
CA LEU A 18 -1.39 4.46 -15.45
C LEU A 18 -1.53 3.24 -16.36
N GLY A 19 -2.41 2.28 -16.03
CA GLY A 19 -2.60 1.06 -16.81
C GLY A 19 -1.33 0.20 -16.90
N ALA A 20 -0.49 0.24 -15.86
CA ALA A 20 0.75 -0.54 -15.86
C ALA A 20 0.45 -2.04 -15.70
N THR A 21 1.15 -2.88 -16.46
CA THR A 21 1.04 -4.35 -16.36
C THR A 21 1.72 -4.89 -15.10
N ARG A 22 2.66 -4.14 -14.52
CA ARG A 22 3.55 -4.64 -13.49
C ARG A 22 4.04 -3.54 -12.57
N ALA A 23 4.00 -3.80 -11.27
CA ALA A 23 4.58 -2.97 -10.22
C ALA A 23 5.70 -3.73 -9.50
N GLU A 24 6.87 -3.11 -9.34
CA GLU A 24 8.04 -3.72 -8.72
C GLU A 24 8.38 -3.10 -7.36
N PHE A 25 8.81 -3.94 -6.43
CA PHE A 25 9.32 -3.54 -5.12
C PHE A 25 10.74 -4.04 -4.92
N ASN A 26 11.67 -3.10 -4.74
CA ASN A 26 13.08 -3.39 -4.52
C ASN A 26 13.46 -3.22 -3.05
N VAL A 27 13.81 -4.31 -2.38
CA VAL A 27 14.10 -4.33 -0.94
C VAL A 27 15.54 -4.76 -0.69
N ASP A 28 16.18 -4.29 0.38
CA ASP A 28 17.46 -4.83 0.83
C ASP A 28 17.26 -6.23 1.44
N ASP A 29 18.14 -7.19 1.12
CA ASP A 29 18.07 -8.56 1.63
C ASP A 29 18.10 -8.64 3.17
N LEU A 30 18.82 -7.72 3.81
CA LEU A 30 18.92 -7.62 5.27
C LEU A 30 17.63 -7.06 5.92
N ASN A 31 16.79 -6.36 5.16
CA ASN A 31 15.57 -5.76 5.70
C ASN A 31 14.41 -6.76 5.77
N ARG A 32 14.50 -7.68 6.73
CA ARG A 32 13.50 -8.74 6.97
C ARG A 32 12.10 -8.19 7.22
N ARG A 33 11.98 -7.02 7.87
CA ARG A 33 10.69 -6.39 8.15
C ARG A 33 9.96 -6.01 6.86
N SER A 34 10.65 -5.33 5.94
CA SER A 34 10.05 -4.95 4.66
C SER A 34 9.78 -6.15 3.77
N ARG A 35 10.66 -7.17 3.76
CA ARG A 35 10.42 -8.42 3.00
C ARG A 35 9.14 -9.13 3.46
N ARG A 36 8.98 -9.37 4.77
CA ARG A 36 7.75 -9.96 5.33
C ARG A 36 6.52 -9.12 5.02
N ALA A 37 6.65 -7.80 5.11
CA ALA A 37 5.53 -6.90 4.86
C ALA A 37 5.15 -6.79 3.38
N ILE A 38 6.03 -7.14 2.43
CA ILE A 38 5.73 -7.15 0.99
C ILE A 38 5.20 -8.52 0.58
N SER A 39 5.86 -9.59 1.00
CA SER A 39 5.36 -10.96 0.81
C SER A 39 3.97 -11.14 1.41
N GLY A 40 3.72 -10.58 2.59
CA GLY A 40 2.40 -10.63 3.24
C GLY A 40 1.29 -9.87 2.51
N LEU A 41 1.60 -9.00 1.54
CA LEU A 41 0.59 -8.37 0.68
C LEU A 41 0.12 -9.28 -0.44
N GLY A 42 0.85 -10.36 -0.73
CA GLY A 42 0.64 -11.20 -1.90
C GLY A 42 1.53 -10.82 -3.10
N ALA A 43 2.62 -10.08 -2.87
CA ALA A 43 3.62 -9.84 -3.91
C ALA A 43 4.54 -11.05 -4.05
N THR A 44 4.89 -11.39 -5.29
CA THR A 44 5.71 -12.55 -5.65
C THR A 44 7.20 -12.20 -5.55
N GLU A 45 8.02 -13.03 -4.88
CA GLU A 45 9.48 -12.87 -4.84
C GLU A 45 10.08 -13.48 -6.12
N GLU A 46 10.79 -12.68 -6.91
CA GLU A 46 11.28 -13.13 -8.22
C GLU A 46 12.77 -13.38 -8.26
N GLY A 47 13.55 -12.70 -7.42
CA GLY A 47 14.99 -12.86 -7.48
C GLY A 47 15.81 -11.98 -6.55
N HIS A 48 17.10 -12.31 -6.51
CA HIS A 48 18.12 -11.64 -5.70
C HIS A 48 19.21 -11.08 -6.61
N LEU A 49 19.23 -9.76 -6.73
CA LEU A 49 20.28 -9.03 -7.46
C LEU A 49 21.50 -8.89 -6.54
N ARG A 50 22.45 -9.83 -6.67
CA ARG A 50 23.68 -9.87 -5.88
C ARG A 50 24.59 -8.69 -6.19
N LYS A 51 25.11 -8.03 -5.15
CA LYS A 51 26.01 -6.86 -5.25
C LYS A 51 25.43 -5.69 -6.09
N HIS A 52 24.11 -5.58 -6.19
CA HIS A 52 23.39 -4.60 -7.01
C HIS A 52 23.70 -3.14 -6.66
N ALA A 53 23.89 -2.83 -5.36
CA ALA A 53 24.21 -1.48 -4.92
C ALA A 53 25.28 -1.47 -3.82
N ARG A 54 25.86 -0.29 -3.56
CA ARG A 54 26.67 -0.06 -2.36
C ARG A 54 25.78 0.49 -1.25
N ARG A 55 25.94 -0.03 -0.04
CA ARG A 55 25.34 0.54 1.18
C ARG A 55 26.16 1.75 1.64
N ARG A 56 25.57 2.57 2.53
CA ARG A 56 26.24 3.75 3.09
C ARG A 56 27.48 3.39 3.92
N ASP A 57 27.50 2.21 4.52
CA ASP A 57 28.65 1.65 5.25
C ASP A 57 29.77 1.11 4.35
N GLY A 58 29.62 1.21 3.02
CA GLY A 58 30.59 0.69 2.03
C GLY A 58 30.41 -0.78 1.67
N SER A 59 29.56 -1.52 2.38
CA SER A 59 29.25 -2.93 2.07
C SER A 59 28.43 -3.06 0.78
N ARG A 60 28.39 -4.28 0.21
CA ARG A 60 27.59 -4.58 -0.98
C ARG A 60 26.18 -5.01 -0.61
N ARG A 61 25.18 -4.31 -1.16
CA ARG A 61 23.76 -4.63 -1.04
C ARG A 61 23.35 -5.69 -2.05
N THR A 62 22.63 -6.69 -1.57
CA THR A 62 21.81 -7.56 -2.42
C THR A 62 20.38 -7.01 -2.42
N THR A 63 19.82 -6.78 -3.59
CA THR A 63 18.43 -6.33 -3.72
C THR A 63 17.54 -7.54 -3.98
N VAL A 64 16.52 -7.71 -3.15
CA VAL A 64 15.45 -8.68 -3.39
C VAL A 64 14.34 -7.96 -4.17
N VAL A 65 13.99 -8.54 -5.30
CA VAL A 65 12.94 -8.03 -6.20
C VAL A 65 11.65 -8.77 -5.92
N PHE A 66 10.60 -8.00 -5.66
CA PHE A 66 9.22 -8.48 -5.63
C PHE A 66 8.41 -7.79 -6.70
N SER A 67 7.32 -8.43 -7.12
CA SER A 67 6.42 -7.89 -8.12
C SER A 67 4.95 -8.15 -7.78
N VAL A 68 4.10 -7.35 -8.40
CA VAL A 68 2.66 -7.59 -8.54
C VAL A 68 2.31 -7.29 -9.99
N THR A 69 1.60 -8.20 -10.64
CA THR A 69 1.04 -8.02 -11.98
C THR A 69 -0.39 -7.48 -11.92
N ASP A 70 -0.89 -6.97 -13.04
CA ASP A 70 -2.28 -6.54 -13.20
C ASP A 70 -3.30 -7.66 -12.96
N ASP A 71 -2.98 -8.90 -13.36
CA ASP A 71 -3.80 -10.08 -13.08
C ASP A 71 -3.89 -10.40 -11.57
N GLU A 72 -2.79 -10.19 -10.83
CA GLU A 72 -2.71 -10.42 -9.39
C GLU A 72 -3.33 -9.27 -8.58
N TRP A 73 -3.40 -8.08 -9.17
CA TRP A 73 -3.77 -6.85 -8.48
C TRP A 73 -5.13 -6.90 -7.75
N PRO A 74 -6.23 -7.43 -8.34
CA PRO A 74 -7.51 -7.52 -7.65
C PRO A 74 -7.44 -8.29 -6.31
N ALA A 75 -6.67 -9.39 -6.28
CA ALA A 75 -6.49 -10.19 -5.08
C ALA A 75 -5.60 -9.48 -4.05
N VAL A 76 -4.51 -8.85 -4.51
CA VAL A 76 -3.61 -8.06 -3.65
C VAL A 76 -4.35 -6.87 -3.02
N ARG A 77 -5.18 -6.18 -3.79
CA ARG A 77 -6.02 -5.06 -3.32
C ARG A 77 -6.95 -5.49 -2.18
N ALA A 78 -7.71 -6.57 -2.37
CA ALA A 78 -8.63 -7.10 -1.36
C ALA A 78 -7.90 -7.51 -0.06
N ASN A 79 -6.71 -8.09 -0.18
CA ASN A 79 -5.87 -8.45 0.97
C ASN A 79 -5.38 -7.21 1.73
N ILE A 80 -4.98 -6.15 1.02
CA ILE A 80 -4.56 -4.88 1.65
C ILE A 80 -5.74 -4.24 2.40
N GLU A 81 -6.91 -4.14 1.76
CA GLU A 81 -8.12 -3.56 2.37
C GLU A 81 -8.52 -4.33 3.64
N THR A 82 -8.47 -5.67 3.60
CA THR A 82 -8.77 -6.53 4.75
C THR A 82 -7.81 -6.25 5.91
N LYS A 83 -6.50 -6.19 5.66
CA LYS A 83 -5.50 -5.88 6.69
C LYS A 83 -5.68 -4.50 7.29
N ILE A 84 -6.08 -3.51 6.49
CA ILE A 84 -6.39 -2.15 7.00
C ILE A 84 -7.60 -2.21 7.92
N LEU A 85 -8.66 -2.92 7.52
CA LEU A 85 -9.88 -3.08 8.32
C LEU A 85 -9.61 -3.80 9.64
N GLU A 86 -8.85 -4.91 9.60
CA GLU A 86 -8.41 -5.63 10.80
C GLU A 86 -7.63 -4.73 11.75
N ARG A 87 -6.69 -3.94 11.21
CA ARG A 87 -5.88 -3.00 12.01
C ARG A 87 -6.75 -1.92 12.66
N TRP A 88 -7.73 -1.39 11.93
CA TRP A 88 -8.67 -0.40 12.45
C TRP A 88 -9.57 -1.00 13.54
N ASN A 89 -10.11 -2.20 13.31
CA ASN A 89 -10.90 -2.93 14.29
C ASN A 89 -10.11 -3.27 15.56
N ALA A 90 -8.83 -3.65 15.43
CA ALA A 90 -7.96 -3.93 16.57
C ALA A 90 -7.67 -2.67 17.40
N GLY A 91 -7.49 -1.52 16.75
CA GLY A 91 -7.33 -0.23 17.44
C GLY A 91 -8.59 0.21 18.20
N ASN A 92 -9.77 -0.15 17.70
CA ASN A 92 -11.06 0.20 18.30
C ASN A 92 -11.54 -0.74 19.42
N LYS A 93 -10.80 -1.81 19.73
CA LYS A 93 -11.10 -2.70 20.88
C LYS A 93 -10.67 -2.10 22.23
N GLY A 94 -9.99 -0.95 22.22
CA GLY A 94 -9.62 -0.17 23.40
C GLY A 94 -10.48 1.08 23.58
N GLY A 95 -11.79 0.91 23.81
CA GLY A 95 -12.63 1.95 24.43
C GLY A 95 -13.40 2.91 23.50
N CYS A 96 -14.67 3.11 23.91
CA CYS A 96 -15.63 4.15 23.51
C CYS A 96 -16.55 3.86 22.29
N SER A 97 -17.81 4.29 22.45
CA SER A 97 -19.03 3.74 21.85
C SER A 97 -19.12 3.74 20.32
N ARG A 98 -19.64 2.62 19.83
CA ARG A 98 -19.97 2.28 18.44
C ARG A 98 -21.10 3.18 17.90
N SER A 99 -20.80 4.34 17.34
CA SER A 99 -21.79 5.19 16.65
C SER A 99 -21.17 6.21 15.67
N VAL A 100 -20.41 5.79 14.65
CA VAL A 100 -20.01 6.72 13.56
C VAL A 100 -20.10 6.12 12.15
N PHE A 101 -20.04 4.80 11.96
CA PHE A 101 -20.02 4.21 10.62
C PHE A 101 -21.35 3.57 10.20
N ASN A 102 -22.46 4.28 10.40
CA ASN A 102 -23.67 4.00 9.63
C ASN A 102 -24.49 5.28 9.42
N GLY A 103 -24.25 5.99 8.31
CA GLY A 103 -25.11 7.09 7.89
C GLY A 103 -24.45 8.18 7.05
N ARG A 104 -24.74 8.16 5.74
CA ARG A 104 -24.62 9.28 4.78
C ARG A 104 -23.22 9.83 4.50
N LEU A 105 -22.70 9.46 3.32
CA LEU A 105 -22.04 10.41 2.42
C LEU A 105 -23.00 11.59 2.20
N ARG A 106 -22.89 12.64 3.02
CA ARG A 106 -23.55 13.92 2.72
C ARG A 106 -22.80 14.53 1.54
N ARG A 107 -23.53 14.64 0.42
CA ARG A 107 -23.23 15.46 -0.75
C ARG A 107 -22.55 16.77 -0.32
N ILE A 108 -21.40 17.06 -0.93
CA ILE A 108 -20.80 18.40 -0.96
C ILE A 108 -21.82 19.32 -1.66
N PRO A 109 -22.34 20.38 -1.02
CA PRO A 109 -23.19 21.33 -1.72
C PRO A 109 -22.35 22.18 -2.69
N ASN A 110 -22.88 22.35 -3.91
CA ASN A 110 -22.36 23.22 -4.96
C ASN A 110 -22.05 24.63 -4.44
N LEU A 111 -20.82 25.11 -4.70
CA LEU A 111 -20.47 26.52 -4.65
C LEU A 111 -20.96 27.19 -5.94
N SER A 112 -22.14 27.79 -5.90
CA SER A 112 -22.53 28.79 -6.90
C SER A 112 -23.02 30.06 -6.20
N GLN A 113 -22.26 31.12 -6.42
CA GLN A 113 -22.67 32.53 -6.39
C GLN A 113 -22.79 33.21 -5.01
N SER A 114 -21.68 33.79 -4.56
CA SER A 114 -21.71 35.04 -3.80
C SER A 114 -21.66 36.18 -4.81
N GLN A 115 -22.79 36.87 -4.98
CA GLN A 115 -22.86 38.19 -5.58
C GLN A 115 -22.47 39.24 -4.53
N ALA A 116 -21.61 40.18 -4.93
CA ALA A 116 -21.53 41.56 -4.44
C ALA A 116 -20.69 42.37 -5.45
N PRO A 117 -20.87 43.70 -5.55
CA PRO A 117 -21.94 44.56 -5.04
C PRO A 117 -23.09 44.79 -6.04
#